data_AF-A0A511KGZ7-F1
#
_entry.id   AF-A0A511KGZ7-F1
#
_cell.length_a   1.000
_cell.length_b   1.000
_cell.length_c   1.000
_cell.angle_alpha   90.00
_cell.angle_beta   90.00
_cell.angle_gamma   90.00
#
_symmetry.space_group_name_H-M   'P 1'
#
loop_
_entity.id
_entity.type
_entity.pdbx_description
1 polymer ?
#
loop_
_entity_poly.entity_id
_entity_poly.type
_entity_poly.pdbx_seq_one_letter_code
_entity_poly.pdbx_strand_id
1 'polypeptide(L)'
;MAAIKPFDAPLASTLLPSLVRLAQLAVDTSSVGASNGEIGDAAGDTDGAMNPKVEISKQAATLRTKLATLSAQAAALPAGDLSLDDQAWLIGELEKEVERRREELQRTAQLIALSADKGQEAMDTAP
;
A
#
# COMPACT_ATOMS: atom_id res chain seq x y z
N MET A 1 -32.48 1.77 -6.94
CA MET A 1 -31.68 2.56 -7.91
C MET A 1 -30.23 2.45 -7.47
N ALA A 2 -29.37 1.78 -8.24
CA ALA A 2 -27.97 1.57 -7.86
C ALA A 2 -27.19 2.87 -8.09
N ALA A 3 -26.61 3.44 -7.03
CA ALA A 3 -25.78 4.63 -7.11
C ALA A 3 -24.48 4.29 -7.85
N ILE A 4 -24.28 4.91 -9.01
CA ILE A 4 -23.04 4.81 -9.79
C ILE A 4 -21.98 5.59 -9.01
N LYS A 5 -21.06 4.88 -8.35
CA LYS A 5 -19.91 5.49 -7.66
C LYS A 5 -19.06 6.26 -8.69
N PRO A 6 -18.64 7.51 -8.38
CA PRO A 6 -17.82 8.29 -9.29
C PRO A 6 -16.46 7.59 -9.48
N PHE A 7 -16.05 7.47 -10.73
CA PHE A 7 -14.76 6.91 -11.11
C PHE A 7 -13.63 7.75 -10.51
N ASP A 8 -12.74 7.10 -9.75
CA ASP A 8 -11.68 7.76 -9.01
C ASP A 8 -10.54 8.19 -9.96
N ALA A 9 -10.74 9.36 -10.58
CA ALA A 9 -9.86 9.96 -11.56
C ALA A 9 -8.38 10.11 -11.11
N PRO A 10 -8.04 10.48 -9.87
CA PRO A 10 -6.64 10.57 -9.44
C PRO A 10 -5.97 9.19 -9.35
N LEU A 11 -6.65 8.17 -8.85
CA LEU A 11 -6.15 6.79 -8.85
C LEU A 11 -5.98 6.24 -10.26
N ALA A 12 -6.95 6.51 -11.15
CA ALA A 12 -6.84 6.15 -12.55
C ALA A 12 -5.68 6.86 -13.25
N SER A 13 -5.43 8.14 -12.94
CA SER A 13 -4.34 8.90 -13.57
C SER A 13 -2.94 8.39 -13.23
N THR A 14 -2.77 7.76 -12.06
CA THR A 14 -1.48 7.17 -11.64
C THR A 14 -1.30 5.74 -12.14
N LEU A 15 -2.39 4.98 -12.29
CA LEU A 15 -2.36 3.57 -12.69
C LEU A 15 -2.52 3.35 -14.20
N LEU A 16 -3.23 4.22 -14.92
CA LEU A 16 -3.43 4.09 -16.37
C LEU A 16 -2.12 4.13 -17.16
N PRO A 17 -1.16 5.02 -16.89
CA PRO A 17 0.11 5.04 -17.63
C PRO A 17 0.93 3.75 -17.47
N SER A 18 0.91 3.14 -16.28
CA SER A 18 1.64 1.90 -16.02
C SER A 18 0.96 0.69 -16.66
N LEU A 19 -0.38 0.64 -16.66
CA LEU A 19 -1.16 -0.37 -17.36
C LEU A 19 -1.01 -0.27 -18.89
N VAL A 20 -1.02 0.94 -19.45
CA VAL A 20 -0.77 1.17 -20.88
C VAL A 20 0.64 0.75 -21.26
N ARG A 21 1.65 1.06 -20.44
CA ARG A 21 3.03 0.63 -20.66
C ARG A 21 3.18 -0.90 -20.58
N LEU A 22 2.45 -1.55 -19.67
CA LEU A 22 2.42 -3.01 -19.57
C LEU A 22 1.76 -3.64 -20.80
N ALA A 23 0.63 -3.07 -21.26
CA ALA A 23 -0.07 -3.53 -22.45
C ALA A 23 0.76 -3.33 -23.72
N GLN A 24 1.45 -2.20 -23.85
CA GLN A 24 2.39 -1.94 -24.95
C GLN A 24 3.54 -2.95 -24.95
N LEU A 25 4.13 -3.22 -23.78
CA LEU A 25 5.19 -4.22 -23.67
C LEU A 25 4.68 -5.64 -24.03
N ALA A 26 3.45 -5.98 -23.65
CA ALA A 26 2.82 -7.24 -24.05
C ALA A 26 2.57 -7.33 -25.56
N VAL A 27 2.10 -6.24 -26.19
CA VAL A 27 1.87 -6.18 -27.64
C VAL A 27 3.19 -6.27 -28.42
N ASP A 28 4.24 -5.56 -27.98
CA ASP A 28 5.57 -5.62 -28.59
C ASP A 28 6.14 -7.04 -28.52
N THR A 29 5.96 -7.75 -27.39
CA THR A 29 6.37 -9.17 -27.28
C THR A 29 5.55 -10.11 -28.14
N SER A 30 4.28 -9.79 -28.42
CA SER A 30 3.44 -10.58 -29.33
C SER A 30 3.81 -10.37 -30.80
N SER A 31 4.42 -9.22 -31.15
CA SER A 31 4.86 -8.94 -32.52
C SER A 31 6.14 -9.70 -32.92
N VAL A 32 7.01 -10.02 -31.95
CA VAL A 32 8.25 -10.80 -32.18
C VAL A 32 7.96 -12.28 -32.47
N GLY A 33 6.76 -12.78 -32.19
CA GLY A 33 6.35 -14.17 -32.42
C GLY A 33 5.69 -14.49 -33.76
N ALA A 34 5.49 -13.50 -34.65
CA ALA A 34 4.73 -13.68 -35.89
C ALA A 34 5.58 -13.83 -37.18
N SER A 35 6.91 -13.87 -37.08
CA SER A 35 7.80 -14.09 -38.22
C SER A 35 8.59 -15.39 -38.09
N ASN A 36 7.88 -16.53 -38.12
CA ASN A 36 8.50 -17.83 -38.32
C ASN A 36 8.21 -18.31 -39.74
N GLY A 37 9.21 -18.25 -40.61
CA GLY A 37 9.14 -18.87 -41.92
C GLY A 37 10.28 -18.47 -42.85
N GLU A 38 11.49 -18.99 -42.63
CA GLU A 38 12.26 -19.71 -43.67
C GLU A 38 13.59 -20.23 -43.11
N ILE A 39 13.87 -21.49 -43.45
CA ILE A 39 15.09 -22.23 -43.18
C ILE A 39 16.14 -21.75 -44.19
N GLY A 40 17.26 -21.21 -43.73
CA GLY A 40 18.33 -20.72 -44.60
C GLY A 40 19.69 -20.71 -43.91
N ASP A 41 20.52 -21.64 -44.35
CA ASP A 41 21.96 -21.77 -44.13
C ASP A 41 22.72 -20.42 -44.21
N ALA A 42 23.47 -20.08 -43.15
CA ALA A 42 24.63 -19.20 -43.22
C ALA A 42 25.45 -19.28 -41.91
N ALA A 43 26.58 -19.96 -41.98
CA ALA A 43 27.68 -19.77 -41.06
C ALA A 43 28.19 -18.32 -41.16
N GLY A 44 28.13 -17.55 -40.07
CA GLY A 44 28.74 -16.22 -40.02
C GLY A 44 28.15 -15.35 -38.91
N ASP A 45 28.94 -15.18 -37.85
CA ASP A 45 29.02 -13.97 -37.03
C ASP A 45 27.72 -13.46 -36.36
N THR A 46 27.45 -13.88 -35.13
CA THR A 46 26.96 -12.99 -34.06
C THR A 46 27.19 -13.64 -32.69
N ASP A 47 28.19 -13.13 -31.97
CA ASP A 47 28.11 -13.00 -30.52
C ASP A 47 26.81 -12.24 -30.18
N GLY A 48 25.86 -12.86 -29.48
CA GLY A 48 24.59 -12.19 -29.14
C GLY A 48 23.28 -12.95 -29.39
N ALA A 49 23.30 -14.26 -29.63
CA ALA A 49 22.08 -15.07 -29.53
C ALA A 49 21.68 -15.26 -28.05
N MET A 50 21.20 -14.19 -27.43
CA MET A 50 20.45 -14.27 -26.18
C MET A 50 19.28 -15.23 -26.43
N ASN A 51 19.39 -16.45 -25.90
CA ASN A 51 18.34 -17.45 -26.00
C ASN A 51 17.04 -16.83 -25.47
N PRO A 52 16.03 -16.53 -26.30
CA PRO A 52 14.82 -15.85 -25.86
C PRO A 52 14.08 -16.69 -24.81
N LYS A 53 14.25 -18.02 -24.86
CA LYS A 53 13.73 -18.95 -23.86
C LYS A 53 14.39 -18.83 -22.48
N VAL A 54 15.67 -18.44 -22.44
CA VAL A 54 16.41 -18.15 -21.20
C VAL A 54 16.04 -16.77 -20.65
N GLU A 55 15.78 -15.80 -21.52
CA GLU A 55 15.27 -14.50 -21.10
C GLU A 55 13.83 -14.60 -20.59
N ILE A 56 12.95 -15.36 -21.25
CA ILE A 56 11.58 -15.64 -20.79
C ILE A 56 11.59 -16.40 -19.46
N SER A 57 12.48 -17.37 -19.27
CA SER A 57 12.57 -18.11 -17.99
C SER A 57 13.10 -17.23 -16.87
N LYS A 58 14.07 -16.35 -17.15
CA LYS A 58 14.52 -15.30 -16.20
C LYS A 58 13.40 -14.32 -15.88
N GLN A 59 12.65 -13.85 -16.88
CA GLN A 59 11.52 -12.95 -16.68
C GLN A 59 10.41 -13.63 -15.86
N ALA A 60 10.05 -14.87 -16.17
CA ALA A 60 9.09 -15.66 -15.39
C ALA A 60 9.54 -15.88 -13.94
N ALA A 61 10.84 -16.13 -13.72
CA ALA A 61 11.40 -16.23 -12.37
C ALA A 61 11.30 -14.89 -11.62
N THR A 62 11.62 -13.77 -12.28
CA THR A 62 11.47 -12.44 -11.67
C THR A 62 10.03 -12.04 -11.43
N LEU A 63 9.08 -12.48 -12.26
CA LEU A 63 7.65 -12.26 -12.04
C LEU A 63 7.14 -13.08 -10.86
N ARG A 64 7.58 -14.33 -10.72
CA ARG A 64 7.25 -15.17 -9.56
C ARG A 64 7.80 -14.61 -8.26
N THR A 65 9.04 -14.13 -8.25
CA THR A 65 9.62 -13.51 -7.05
C THR A 65 8.88 -12.22 -6.69
N LYS A 66 8.59 -11.35 -7.68
CA LYS A 66 7.79 -10.14 -7.46
C LYS A 66 6.38 -10.45 -6.96
N LEU A 67 5.73 -11.49 -7.46
CA LEU A 67 4.41 -11.91 -7.01
C LEU A 67 4.46 -12.44 -5.57
N ALA A 68 5.47 -13.23 -5.22
CA ALA A 68 5.68 -13.68 -3.85
C ALA A 68 5.99 -12.50 -2.90
N THR A 69 6.77 -11.51 -3.34
CA THR A 69 7.01 -10.28 -2.58
C THR A 69 5.72 -9.48 -2.40
N LEU A 70 4.91 -9.33 -3.45
CA LEU A 70 3.62 -8.65 -3.37
C LEU A 70 2.62 -9.37 -2.48
N SER A 71 2.58 -10.71 -2.51
CA SER A 71 1.69 -11.47 -1.61
C SER A 71 2.15 -11.35 -0.16
N ALA A 72 3.45 -11.38 0.09
CA ALA A 72 4.01 -11.16 1.43
C ALA A 72 3.74 -9.73 1.93
N GLN A 73 3.86 -8.73 1.05
CA GLN A 73 3.53 -7.34 1.36
C GLN A 73 2.03 -7.19 1.64
N ALA A 74 1.16 -7.74 0.79
CA ALA A 74 -0.29 -7.73 1.00
C ALA A 74 -0.69 -8.38 2.33
N ALA A 75 -0.07 -9.51 2.69
CA ALA A 75 -0.28 -10.17 3.98
C ALA A 75 0.30 -9.38 5.17
N ALA A 76 1.30 -8.54 4.94
CA ALA A 76 1.91 -7.69 5.96
C ALA A 76 1.20 -6.34 6.13
N LEU A 77 0.19 -6.01 5.30
CA LEU A 77 -0.58 -4.78 5.48
C LEU A 77 -1.44 -4.88 6.75
N PRO A 78 -1.22 -4.02 7.77
CA PRO A 78 -2.07 -4.00 8.94
C PRO A 78 -3.48 -3.59 8.53
N ALA A 79 -4.48 -4.34 9.00
CA ALA A 79 -5.89 -4.18 8.62
C ALA A 79 -6.17 -4.36 7.12
N GLY A 80 -5.31 -5.05 6.36
CA GLY A 80 -5.54 -5.35 4.94
C GLY A 80 -6.81 -6.18 4.68
N ASP A 81 -7.23 -6.98 5.65
CA ASP A 81 -8.47 -7.76 5.59
C ASP A 81 -9.73 -6.94 5.97
N LEU A 82 -9.55 -5.73 6.50
CA LEU A 82 -10.63 -4.89 6.98
C LEU A 82 -11.16 -4.00 5.85
N SER A 83 -12.48 -3.95 5.67
CA SER A 83 -13.10 -3.04 4.70
C SER A 83 -12.71 -1.59 5.02
N LEU A 84 -12.55 -0.75 4.01
CA LEU A 84 -12.30 0.69 4.21
C LEU A 84 -13.38 1.34 5.09
N ASP A 85 -14.62 0.88 5.00
CA ASP A 85 -15.73 1.35 5.83
C ASP A 85 -15.54 0.98 7.30
N ASP A 86 -15.08 -0.24 7.58
CA ASP A 86 -14.80 -0.73 8.93
C ASP A 86 -13.57 -0.03 9.52
N GLN A 87 -12.56 0.26 8.70
CA GLN A 87 -11.40 1.05 9.09
C GLN A 87 -11.80 2.48 9.49
N ALA A 88 -12.65 3.12 8.68
CA ALA A 88 -13.16 4.47 8.97
C ALA A 88 -13.99 4.49 10.27
N TRP A 89 -14.83 3.47 10.48
CA TRP A 89 -15.58 3.31 11.72
C TRP A 89 -14.66 3.14 12.94
N LEU A 90 -13.66 2.26 12.84
CA LEU A 90 -12.71 1.99 13.92
C LEU A 90 -11.89 3.25 14.27
N ILE A 91 -11.45 4.00 13.27
CA ILE A 91 -10.75 5.28 13.47
C ILE A 91 -11.64 6.24 14.27
N GLY A 92 -12.88 6.44 13.85
CA GLY A 92 -13.80 7.35 14.54
C GLY A 92 -14.10 6.92 15.99
N GLU A 93 -14.14 5.61 16.25
CA GLU A 93 -14.35 5.11 17.61
C GLU A 93 -13.11 5.27 18.50
N LEU A 94 -11.91 5.02 17.95
CA LEU A 94 -10.65 5.25 18.65
C LEU A 94 -10.43 6.74 18.96
N GLU A 95 -10.80 7.64 18.05
CA GLU A 95 -10.71 9.09 18.29
C GLU A 95 -11.59 9.53 19.47
N LYS A 96 -12.82 9.03 19.56
CA LYS A 96 -13.71 9.30 20.71
C LYS A 96 -13.12 8.77 22.01
N GLU A 97 -12.58 7.56 22.00
CA GLU A 97 -12.00 6.95 23.20
C GLU A 97 -10.72 7.69 23.64
N VAL A 98 -9.89 8.15 22.70
CA VAL A 98 -8.75 9.01 23.01
C VAL A 98 -9.20 10.33 23.63
N GLU A 99 -10.25 10.95 23.09
CA GLU A 99 -10.76 12.20 23.63
C GLU A 99 -11.35 12.02 25.03
N ARG A 100 -12.12 10.94 25.26
CA ARG A 100 -12.61 10.58 26.59
C ARG A 100 -11.46 10.42 27.59
N ARG A 101 -10.39 9.73 27.21
CA ARG A 101 -9.21 9.56 28.07
C ARG A 101 -8.48 10.86 28.34
N ARG A 102 -8.42 11.78 27.37
CA ARG A 102 -7.86 13.13 27.58
C ARG A 102 -8.68 13.92 28.58
N GLU A 103 -10.01 13.90 28.47
CA GLU A 103 -10.89 14.55 29.44
C GLU A 103 -10.70 13.96 30.85
N GLU A 104 -10.61 12.64 30.97
CA GLU A 104 -10.35 11.96 32.25
C GLU A 104 -9.00 12.36 32.84
N LEU A 105 -7.95 12.42 32.02
CA LEU A 105 -6.63 12.90 32.45
C LEU A 105 -6.66 14.38 32.85
N GLN A 106 -7.41 15.22 32.14
CA GLN A 106 -7.57 16.63 32.51
C GLN A 106 -8.33 16.78 33.84
N ARG A 107 -9.40 16.00 34.04
CA ARG A 107 -10.17 16.01 35.31
C ARG A 107 -9.30 15.54 36.47
N THR A 108 -8.53 14.47 36.30
CA THR A 108 -7.62 13.99 37.35
C THR A 108 -6.50 15.01 37.62
N ALA A 109 -5.93 15.63 36.59
CA ALA A 109 -4.95 16.71 36.76
C ALA A 109 -5.52 17.92 37.51
N GLN A 110 -6.76 18.34 37.21
CA GLN A 110 -7.44 19.43 37.92
C GLN A 110 -7.72 19.08 39.38
N LEU A 111 -8.14 17.85 39.68
CA LEU A 111 -8.34 17.40 41.06
C LEU A 111 -7.03 17.37 41.84
N ILE A 112 -5.94 16.91 41.23
CA ILE A 112 -4.61 16.94 41.83
C ILE A 112 -4.16 18.38 42.10
N ALA A 113 -4.31 19.28 41.12
CA ALA A 113 -3.95 20.70 41.29
C ALA A 113 -4.75 21.37 42.41
N LEU A 114 -6.07 21.13 42.48
CA LEU A 114 -6.93 21.69 43.52
C LEU A 114 -6.62 21.10 44.91
N SER A 115 -6.17 19.84 44.97
CA SER A 115 -5.73 19.20 46.22
C SER A 115 -4.38 19.73 46.70
N ALA A 116 -3.47 20.06 45.78
CA ALA A 116 -2.18 20.66 46.09
C ALA A 116 -2.35 22.10 46.61
N ASP A 117 -3.24 22.88 45.98
CA ASP A 117 -3.54 24.26 46.37
C ASP A 117 -4.13 24.35 47.80
N LYS A 118 -5.08 23.47 48.13
CA LYS A 118 -5.62 23.36 49.51
C LYS A 118 -4.57 22.91 50.53
N GLY A 119 -3.61 22.09 50.13
CA GLY A 119 -2.49 21.69 50.99
C GLY A 119 -1.53 22.85 51.28
N GLN A 120 -1.33 23.74 50.30
CA GLN A 120 -0.50 24.93 50.41
C GLN A 120 -1.13 25.98 51.35
N GLU A 121 -2.43 26.26 51.21
CA GLU A 121 -3.15 27.19 52.10
C GLU A 121 -3.19 26.71 53.56
N ALA A 122 -3.29 25.40 53.79
CA ALA A 122 -3.26 24.84 55.15
C ALA A 122 -1.87 24.91 55.81
N MET A 123 -0.80 25.01 55.01
CA MET A 123 0.58 25.13 55.51
C MET A 123 0.95 26.59 55.82
N ASP A 124 0.47 27.55 55.02
CA ASP A 124 0.66 28.99 55.25
C ASP A 124 -0.21 29.55 56.39
N THR A 125 -1.25 28.83 56.82
CA THR A 125 -2.13 29.23 57.94
C THR A 125 -1.83 28.52 59.26
N ALA A 126 -0.83 27.64 59.29
CA ALA A 126 -0.32 27.04 60.53
C ALA A 126 0.69 28.01 61.20
N PRO A 127 0.47 28.42 62.47
CA PRO A 127 1.29 29.40 63.18
C PRO A 127 2.70 28.91 63.56
#